data_AF-A0A1W9KQ88-F1
#
_entry.id   AF-A0A1W9KQ88-F1
#
_cell.length_a   1.000
_cell.length_b   1.000
_cell.length_c   1.000
_cell.angle_alpha   90.00
_cell.angle_beta   90.00
_cell.angle_gamma   90.00
#
_symmetry.space_group_name_H-M   'P 1'
#
loop_
_entity.id
_entity.type
_entity.pdbx_description
1 polymer ?
#
loop_
_entity_poly.entity_id
_entity_poly.type
_entity_poly.pdbx_seq_one_letter_code
_entity_poly.pdbx_strand_id
1 'polypeptide(L)'
;MTAPPLTHHDILALVAPFTRAGRHVDLAATDRVQRRIAFQPLSRADVAELPGLTEQLALEKFGATSFRLTRTLVLPGGLQARLDASGADPGELLRQVDVVPVATQFQTGDGFVIARDCVLRSDAQAPVLTRAVVQLAAATLTLSVPAVRSVSADVLLAAPPGQSLDIPQDLLAVLGWAWSPVSNTRQGWSGKFRLRGTPDKRTQRADQALARVAVHLARTLAASPAAFHEQHTAARWSVVWRRAIPILMPLLILVTVLALPRLGLRDISGVWTLVYQLPTVLIAISFMTQDVPKFEIPPWPRRASASSWLRQRQLVETPHLD
;
A
#
# COMPACT_ATOMS: atom_id res chain seq x y z
N MET A 1 -33.40 -5.92 -7.41
CA MET A 1 -33.76 -7.12 -8.22
C MET A 1 -32.48 -7.70 -8.79
N THR A 2 -32.17 -8.95 -8.50
CA THR A 2 -31.00 -9.67 -9.04
C THR A 2 -31.24 -9.99 -10.52
N ALA A 3 -30.23 -9.73 -11.37
CA ALA A 3 -30.31 -10.05 -12.80
C ALA A 3 -30.38 -11.58 -12.99
N PRO A 4 -31.03 -12.08 -14.06
CA PRO A 4 -31.14 -13.51 -14.28
C PRO A 4 -29.76 -14.18 -14.42
N PRO A 5 -29.61 -15.46 -14.03
CA PRO A 5 -28.40 -16.22 -14.27
C PRO A 5 -28.01 -16.25 -15.75
N LEU A 6 -26.72 -16.43 -16.04
CA LEU A 6 -26.25 -16.57 -17.43
C LEU A 6 -26.84 -17.82 -18.08
N THR A 7 -27.41 -17.66 -19.28
CA THR A 7 -27.84 -18.79 -20.10
C THR A 7 -26.64 -19.44 -20.80
N HIS A 8 -26.83 -20.65 -21.32
CA HIS A 8 -25.80 -21.30 -22.12
C HIS A 8 -25.44 -20.47 -23.37
N HIS A 9 -26.45 -19.88 -24.02
CA HIS A 9 -26.25 -19.02 -25.19
C HIS A 9 -25.47 -17.74 -24.83
N ASP A 10 -25.77 -17.11 -23.67
CA ASP A 10 -25.00 -15.96 -23.18
C ASP A 10 -23.53 -16.32 -23.01
N ILE A 11 -23.23 -17.48 -22.41
CA ILE A 11 -21.84 -17.92 -22.19
C ILE A 11 -21.14 -18.09 -23.53
N LEU A 12 -21.74 -18.80 -24.49
CA LEU A 12 -21.14 -19.01 -25.82
C LEU A 12 -20.83 -17.68 -26.53
N ALA A 13 -21.75 -16.71 -26.47
CA ALA A 13 -21.54 -15.39 -27.05
C ALA A 13 -20.38 -14.63 -26.38
N LEU A 14 -20.29 -14.69 -25.04
CA LEU A 14 -19.28 -13.95 -24.26
C LEU A 14 -17.87 -14.55 -24.38
N VAL A 15 -17.76 -15.87 -24.56
CA VAL A 15 -16.46 -16.57 -24.56
C VAL A 15 -15.81 -16.61 -25.93
N ALA A 16 -16.55 -16.32 -27.01
CA ALA A 16 -16.04 -16.33 -28.38
C ALA A 16 -14.72 -15.54 -28.60
N PRO A 17 -14.52 -14.32 -28.09
CA PRO A 17 -13.23 -13.63 -28.21
C PRO A 17 -12.09 -14.33 -27.43
N PHE A 18 -12.39 -14.95 -26.30
CA PHE A 18 -11.43 -15.64 -25.45
C PHE A 18 -10.97 -16.96 -26.08
N THR A 19 -11.89 -17.75 -26.61
CA THR A 19 -11.58 -19.00 -27.31
C THR A 19 -10.68 -18.75 -28.53
N ARG A 20 -10.93 -17.67 -29.29
CA ARG A 20 -10.08 -17.26 -30.41
C ARG A 20 -8.65 -16.90 -29.98
N ALA A 21 -8.47 -16.42 -28.75
CA ALA A 21 -7.18 -16.15 -28.14
C ALA A 21 -6.58 -17.37 -27.41
N GLY A 22 -7.14 -18.57 -27.60
CA GLY A 22 -6.67 -19.80 -26.95
C GLY A 22 -7.01 -19.91 -25.46
N ARG A 23 -7.97 -19.14 -24.96
CA ARG A 23 -8.46 -19.23 -23.58
C ARG A 23 -9.69 -20.12 -23.53
N HIS A 24 -9.62 -21.22 -22.79
CA HIS A 24 -10.73 -22.16 -22.65
C HIS A 24 -11.50 -21.92 -21.36
N VAL A 25 -12.83 -22.08 -21.42
CA VAL A 25 -13.71 -21.91 -20.25
C VAL A 25 -13.52 -23.07 -19.29
N ASP A 26 -13.45 -22.76 -18.00
CA ASP A 26 -13.60 -23.75 -16.94
C ASP A 26 -15.07 -23.78 -16.51
N LEU A 27 -15.79 -24.81 -16.95
CA LEU A 27 -17.21 -24.97 -16.66
C LEU A 27 -17.47 -25.27 -15.19
N ALA A 28 -16.53 -25.90 -14.48
CA ALA A 28 -16.68 -26.24 -13.07
C ALA A 28 -16.48 -25.01 -12.17
N ALA A 29 -15.57 -24.11 -12.55
CA ALA A 29 -15.32 -22.87 -11.82
C ALA A 29 -16.23 -21.69 -12.25
N THR A 30 -17.04 -21.86 -13.30
CA THR A 30 -17.99 -20.85 -13.78
C THR A 30 -19.26 -20.82 -12.91
N ASP A 31 -19.60 -19.63 -12.40
CA ASP A 31 -20.81 -19.39 -11.61
C ASP A 31 -21.83 -18.59 -12.43
N ARG A 32 -22.85 -19.30 -12.91
CA ARG A 32 -23.93 -18.72 -13.73
C ARG A 32 -24.83 -17.78 -12.94
N VAL A 33 -25.02 -18.05 -11.64
CA VAL A 33 -25.91 -17.26 -10.76
C VAL A 33 -25.24 -15.94 -10.40
N GLN A 34 -23.94 -15.97 -10.09
CA GLN A 34 -23.13 -14.76 -9.87
C GLN A 34 -22.70 -14.08 -11.19
N ARG A 35 -23.05 -14.66 -12.34
CA ARG A 35 -22.73 -14.15 -13.68
C ARG A 35 -21.21 -13.99 -13.90
N ARG A 36 -20.45 -14.97 -13.45
CA ARG A 36 -18.99 -15.06 -13.52
C ARG A 36 -18.56 -16.27 -14.34
N ILE A 37 -17.84 -16.03 -15.43
CA ILE A 37 -17.23 -17.06 -16.28
C ILE A 37 -15.75 -17.18 -15.92
N ALA A 38 -15.32 -18.37 -15.52
CA ALA A 38 -13.92 -18.65 -15.23
C ALA A 38 -13.26 -19.32 -16.45
N PHE A 39 -11.97 -19.08 -16.63
CA PHE A 39 -11.16 -19.72 -17.66
C PHE A 39 -10.15 -20.68 -17.04
N GLN A 40 -9.77 -21.71 -17.79
CA GLN A 40 -8.75 -22.66 -17.39
C GLN A 40 -7.43 -21.93 -17.11
N PRO A 41 -6.71 -22.28 -16.02
CA PRO A 41 -5.42 -21.69 -15.71
C PRO A 41 -4.40 -21.94 -16.83
N LEU A 42 -3.62 -20.91 -17.18
CA LEU A 42 -2.52 -21.01 -18.13
C LEU A 42 -1.18 -20.95 -17.38
N SER A 43 -0.28 -21.90 -17.64
CA SER A 43 1.09 -21.81 -17.16
C SER A 43 1.90 -20.81 -18.00
N ARG A 44 2.57 -19.86 -17.34
CA ARG A 44 3.38 -18.80 -17.96
C ARG A 44 4.86 -19.14 -17.90
N ALA A 45 5.23 -20.23 -18.58
CA ALA A 45 6.63 -20.65 -18.73
C ALA A 45 7.46 -19.68 -19.59
N ASP A 46 6.81 -18.77 -20.31
CA ASP A 46 7.42 -17.71 -21.11
C ASP A 46 8.09 -16.61 -20.27
N VAL A 47 7.80 -16.52 -18.97
CA VAL A 47 8.37 -15.52 -18.06
C VAL A 47 9.48 -16.15 -17.22
N ALA A 48 10.70 -16.18 -17.77
CA ALA A 48 11.86 -16.86 -17.16
C ALA A 48 12.18 -16.40 -15.73
N GLU A 49 11.93 -15.12 -15.41
CA GLU A 49 12.18 -14.54 -14.09
C GLU A 49 11.20 -15.04 -13.00
N LEU A 50 10.09 -15.68 -13.40
CA LEU A 50 8.98 -16.07 -12.51
C LEU A 50 8.60 -17.54 -12.80
N PRO A 51 9.45 -18.52 -12.46
CA PRO A 51 9.19 -19.92 -12.75
C PRO A 51 7.93 -20.42 -12.03
N GLY A 52 7.11 -21.19 -12.76
CA GLY A 52 5.87 -21.77 -12.22
C GLY A 52 4.73 -20.76 -12.07
N LEU A 53 4.85 -19.55 -12.64
CA LEU A 53 3.77 -18.58 -12.65
C LEU A 53 2.54 -19.13 -13.39
N THR A 54 1.38 -19.00 -12.76
CA THR A 54 0.10 -19.39 -13.35
C THR A 54 -0.79 -18.17 -13.53
N GLU A 55 -1.41 -18.04 -14.69
CA GLU A 55 -2.38 -17.02 -15.03
C GLU A 55 -3.80 -17.60 -15.00
N GLN A 56 -4.72 -16.87 -14.39
CA GLN A 56 -6.15 -17.18 -14.37
C GLN A 56 -6.94 -15.95 -14.80
N LEU A 57 -7.93 -16.16 -15.67
CA LEU A 57 -8.85 -15.12 -16.10
C LEU A 57 -10.25 -15.41 -15.56
N ALA A 58 -10.99 -14.36 -15.22
CA ALA A 58 -12.42 -14.43 -14.93
C ALA A 58 -13.14 -13.22 -15.52
N LEU A 59 -14.26 -13.46 -16.20
CA LEU A 59 -15.15 -12.44 -16.76
C LEU A 59 -16.44 -12.37 -15.94
N GLU A 60 -16.74 -11.21 -15.39
CA GLU A 60 -17.97 -10.92 -14.64
C GLU A 60 -18.87 -10.00 -15.47
N LYS A 61 -20.18 -10.30 -15.53
CA LYS A 61 -21.18 -9.48 -16.25
C LYS A 61 -22.10 -8.73 -15.28
N PHE A 62 -21.98 -7.41 -15.25
CA PHE A 62 -22.84 -6.49 -14.52
C PHE A 62 -23.92 -5.91 -15.44
N GLY A 63 -25.19 -6.23 -15.17
CA GLY A 63 -26.30 -5.75 -16.00
C GLY A 63 -26.22 -6.22 -17.46
N ALA A 64 -26.67 -5.38 -18.39
CA ALA A 64 -26.76 -5.73 -19.80
C ALA A 64 -25.42 -5.61 -20.55
N THR A 65 -24.69 -4.51 -20.31
CA THR A 65 -23.56 -4.05 -21.14
C THR A 65 -22.31 -3.69 -20.33
N SER A 66 -22.22 -4.07 -19.06
CA SER A 66 -21.02 -3.81 -18.25
C SER A 66 -20.36 -5.12 -17.88
N PHE A 67 -19.05 -5.16 -18.05
CA PHE A 67 -18.21 -6.32 -17.80
C PHE A 67 -16.99 -5.92 -16.99
N ARG A 68 -16.49 -6.86 -16.19
CA ARG A 68 -15.15 -6.80 -15.61
C ARG A 68 -14.38 -8.04 -16.00
N LEU A 69 -13.21 -7.85 -16.57
CA LEU A 69 -12.24 -8.89 -16.79
C LEU A 69 -11.16 -8.79 -15.73
N THR A 70 -10.94 -9.88 -15.01
CA THR A 70 -9.96 -9.97 -13.93
C THR A 70 -8.89 -10.97 -14.33
N ARG A 71 -7.65 -10.51 -14.46
CA ARG A 71 -6.46 -11.37 -14.54
C ARG A 71 -5.85 -11.53 -13.17
N THR A 72 -5.69 -12.78 -12.73
CA THR A 72 -4.99 -13.13 -11.49
C THR A 72 -3.76 -13.95 -11.83
N LEU A 73 -2.61 -13.47 -11.39
CA LEU A 73 -1.32 -14.14 -11.56
C LEU A 73 -0.89 -14.69 -10.21
N VAL A 74 -0.51 -15.96 -10.15
CA VAL A 74 -0.18 -16.67 -8.90
C VAL A 74 1.18 -17.32 -9.04
N LEU A 75 2.08 -16.99 -8.11
CA LEU A 75 3.37 -17.67 -7.95
C LEU A 75 3.22 -18.95 -7.10
N PRO A 76 4.12 -19.94 -7.24
CA PRO A 76 4.08 -21.18 -6.46
C PRO A 76 4.05 -20.98 -4.93
N GLY A 77 4.66 -19.89 -4.44
CA GLY A 77 4.63 -19.51 -3.02
C GLY A 77 3.30 -18.88 -2.55
N GLY A 78 2.27 -18.85 -3.39
CA GLY A 78 0.95 -18.30 -3.08
C GLY A 78 0.85 -16.77 -3.18
N LEU A 79 1.93 -16.07 -3.53
CA LEU A 79 1.90 -14.64 -3.78
C LEU A 79 1.12 -14.35 -5.07
N GLN A 80 0.20 -13.37 -5.02
CA GLN A 80 -0.72 -13.09 -6.12
C GLN A 80 -0.68 -11.62 -6.54
N ALA A 81 -0.90 -11.38 -7.83
CA ALA A 81 -1.07 -10.06 -8.42
C ALA A 81 -2.35 -10.04 -9.28
N ARG A 82 -3.17 -8.99 -9.15
CA ARG A 82 -4.42 -8.84 -9.89
C ARG A 82 -4.41 -7.67 -10.88
N LEU A 83 -5.03 -7.84 -12.03
CA LEU A 83 -5.32 -6.77 -12.98
C LEU A 83 -6.80 -6.78 -13.31
N ASP A 84 -7.51 -5.71 -12.96
CA ASP A 84 -8.93 -5.55 -13.25
C ASP A 84 -9.13 -4.56 -14.40
N ALA A 85 -9.87 -4.95 -15.44
CA ALA A 85 -10.32 -4.06 -16.51
C ALA A 85 -11.85 -4.06 -16.54
N SER A 86 -12.48 -2.89 -16.71
CA SER A 86 -13.95 -2.77 -16.79
C SER A 86 -14.36 -2.03 -18.06
N GLY A 87 -15.45 -2.47 -18.70
CA GLY A 87 -15.87 -1.94 -19.99
C GLY A 87 -17.08 -2.67 -20.56
N ALA A 88 -17.45 -2.34 -21.80
CA ALA A 88 -18.69 -2.83 -22.42
C ALA A 88 -18.51 -4.00 -23.39
N ASP A 89 -17.30 -4.20 -23.92
CA ASP A 89 -16.99 -5.29 -24.85
C ASP A 89 -15.93 -6.23 -24.25
N PRO A 90 -16.26 -7.51 -24.01
CA PRO A 90 -15.28 -8.49 -23.52
C PRO A 90 -14.06 -8.67 -24.44
N GLY A 91 -14.22 -8.48 -25.76
CA GLY A 91 -13.11 -8.61 -26.71
C GLY A 91 -12.09 -7.48 -26.58
N GLU A 92 -12.54 -6.24 -26.48
CA GLU A 92 -11.69 -5.08 -26.14
C GLU A 92 -11.04 -5.24 -24.77
N LEU A 93 -11.77 -5.70 -23.74
CA LEU A 93 -11.20 -5.93 -22.41
C LEU A 93 -10.05 -6.94 -22.44
N LEU A 94 -10.21 -8.04 -23.18
CA LEU A 94 -9.15 -9.03 -23.35
C LEU A 94 -7.91 -8.41 -24.00
N ARG A 95 -8.08 -7.64 -25.08
CA ARG A 95 -6.96 -6.95 -25.74
C ARG A 95 -6.23 -5.99 -24.79
N GLN A 96 -6.96 -5.22 -23.99
CA GLN A 96 -6.37 -4.30 -23.02
C GLN A 96 -5.56 -5.02 -21.94
N VAL A 97 -6.09 -6.13 -21.42
CA VAL A 97 -5.40 -6.96 -20.42
C VAL A 97 -4.15 -7.61 -21.01
N ASP A 98 -4.24 -8.17 -22.21
CA ASP A 98 -3.12 -8.86 -22.87
C ASP A 98 -1.97 -7.91 -23.25
N VAL A 99 -2.26 -6.64 -23.54
CA VAL A 99 -1.23 -5.61 -23.79
C VAL A 99 -0.37 -5.34 -22.55
N VAL A 100 -0.90 -5.51 -21.34
CA VAL A 100 -0.14 -5.29 -20.10
C VAL A 100 0.79 -6.49 -19.86
N PRO A 101 2.12 -6.34 -19.95
CA PRO A 101 3.03 -7.47 -19.81
C PRO A 101 2.97 -8.05 -18.40
N VAL A 102 2.86 -9.37 -18.31
CA VAL A 102 2.75 -10.13 -17.05
C VAL A 102 3.90 -9.83 -16.08
N ALA A 103 5.12 -9.69 -16.61
CA ALA A 103 6.31 -9.39 -15.80
C ALA A 103 6.17 -8.07 -15.02
N THR A 104 5.43 -7.08 -15.51
CA THR A 104 5.29 -5.76 -14.83
C THR A 104 4.52 -5.84 -13.51
N GLN A 105 3.68 -6.87 -13.33
CA GLN A 105 2.91 -7.06 -12.10
C GLN A 105 3.73 -7.66 -10.96
N PHE A 106 4.96 -8.12 -11.24
CA PHE A 106 5.89 -8.58 -10.24
C PHE A 106 7.19 -7.79 -10.30
N GLN A 107 7.94 -7.83 -9.20
CA GLN A 107 9.34 -7.40 -9.20
C GLN A 107 10.08 -8.24 -8.17
N THR A 108 11.13 -8.90 -8.62
CA THR A 108 12.03 -9.67 -7.77
C THR A 108 13.24 -8.82 -7.38
N GLY A 109 13.82 -9.10 -6.22
CA GLY A 109 15.07 -8.51 -5.77
C GLY A 109 15.66 -9.33 -4.63
N ASP A 110 16.82 -8.91 -4.14
CA ASP A 110 17.54 -9.65 -3.11
C ASP A 110 16.73 -9.75 -1.80
N GLY A 111 16.19 -10.94 -1.53
CA GLY A 111 15.42 -11.24 -0.32
C GLY A 111 13.96 -10.76 -0.32
N PHE A 112 13.42 -10.32 -1.47
CA PHE A 112 12.01 -9.93 -1.56
C PHE A 112 11.39 -10.20 -2.94
N VAL A 113 10.06 -10.34 -2.95
CA VAL A 113 9.25 -10.34 -4.17
C VAL A 113 8.07 -9.39 -3.97
N ILE A 114 7.84 -8.50 -4.94
CA ILE A 114 6.72 -7.57 -4.97
C ILE A 114 5.67 -8.12 -5.94
N ALA A 115 4.41 -8.09 -5.54
CA ALA A 115 3.24 -8.33 -6.39
C ALA A 115 2.32 -7.12 -6.38
N ARG A 116 1.73 -6.78 -7.53
CA ARG A 116 0.95 -5.55 -7.75
C ARG A 116 -0.46 -5.88 -8.22
N ASP A 117 -1.42 -5.35 -7.46
CA ASP A 117 -2.82 -5.28 -7.86
C ASP A 117 -3.07 -3.91 -8.53
N CYS A 118 -3.55 -3.95 -9.76
CA CYS A 118 -3.76 -2.78 -10.58
C CYS A 118 -5.16 -2.78 -11.21
N VAL A 119 -5.63 -1.60 -11.59
CA VAL A 119 -6.85 -1.40 -12.36
C VAL A 119 -6.52 -0.69 -13.66
N LEU A 120 -6.97 -1.24 -14.78
CA LEU A 120 -7.00 -0.57 -16.07
C LEU A 120 -8.27 0.29 -16.13
N ARG A 121 -8.08 1.60 -16.20
CA ARG A 121 -9.19 2.53 -16.46
C ARG A 121 -9.25 2.82 -17.95
N SER A 122 -10.45 2.97 -18.49
CA SER A 122 -10.65 3.26 -19.91
C SER A 122 -10.01 4.57 -20.38
N ASP A 123 -9.75 5.51 -19.45
CA ASP A 123 -9.11 6.81 -19.68
C ASP A 123 -7.59 6.80 -19.44
N ALA A 124 -7.04 5.73 -18.85
CA ALA A 124 -5.64 5.66 -18.45
C ALA A 124 -4.82 4.87 -19.47
N GLN A 125 -3.69 5.45 -19.90
CA GLN A 125 -2.73 4.76 -20.77
C GLN A 125 -1.95 3.67 -20.02
N ALA A 126 -1.95 3.68 -18.69
CA ALA A 126 -1.22 2.74 -17.85
C ALA A 126 -2.10 2.21 -16.71
N PRO A 127 -1.84 0.98 -16.22
CA PRO A 127 -2.52 0.45 -15.04
C PRO A 127 -2.30 1.34 -13.81
N VAL A 128 -3.35 1.56 -13.04
CA VAL A 128 -3.29 2.32 -11.79
C VAL A 128 -3.14 1.33 -10.63
N LEU A 129 -2.10 1.49 -9.82
CA LEU A 129 -1.84 0.64 -8.65
C LEU A 129 -2.90 0.87 -7.57
N THR A 130 -3.52 -0.20 -7.09
CA THR A 130 -4.52 -0.18 -6.01
C THR A 130 -4.03 -0.89 -4.75
N ARG A 131 -3.19 -1.91 -4.91
CA ARG A 131 -2.54 -2.59 -3.78
C ARG A 131 -1.23 -3.20 -4.24
N ALA A 132 -0.27 -3.30 -3.34
CA ALA A 132 0.93 -4.09 -3.55
C ALA A 132 1.25 -4.90 -2.31
N VAL A 133 1.82 -6.08 -2.52
CA VAL A 133 2.30 -6.96 -1.46
C VAL A 133 3.79 -7.21 -1.68
N VAL A 134 4.62 -6.92 -0.68
CA VAL A 134 6.03 -7.30 -0.65
C VAL A 134 6.16 -8.48 0.29
N GLN A 135 6.52 -9.62 -0.28
CA GLN A 135 6.84 -10.83 0.46
C GLN A 135 8.33 -10.82 0.80
N LEU A 136 8.66 -10.90 2.09
CA LEU A 136 10.02 -11.08 2.61
C LEU A 136 10.08 -12.38 3.41
N ALA A 137 11.28 -12.85 3.74
CA ALA A 137 11.46 -14.03 4.58
C ALA A 137 10.86 -13.86 5.99
N ALA A 138 11.04 -12.67 6.59
CA ALA A 138 10.66 -12.39 7.98
C ALA A 138 9.35 -11.60 8.13
N ALA A 139 8.72 -11.17 7.03
CA ALA A 139 7.53 -10.33 7.09
C ALA A 139 6.81 -10.24 5.73
N THR A 140 5.55 -9.80 5.76
CA THR A 140 4.81 -9.38 4.57
C THR A 140 4.36 -7.93 4.73
N LEU A 141 4.78 -7.06 3.80
CA LEU A 141 4.29 -5.68 3.71
C LEU A 141 3.13 -5.63 2.73
N THR A 142 2.00 -5.03 3.12
CA THR A 142 0.91 -4.66 2.21
C THR A 142 0.82 -3.14 2.14
N LEU A 143 0.82 -2.59 0.93
CA LEU A 143 0.51 -1.21 0.64
C LEU A 143 -0.85 -1.14 -0.06
N SER A 144 -1.83 -0.46 0.51
CA SER A 144 -3.12 -0.21 -0.13
C SER A 144 -3.17 1.24 -0.60
N VAL A 145 -3.46 1.44 -1.89
CA VAL A 145 -3.48 2.75 -2.54
C VAL A 145 -4.92 3.12 -2.86
N PRO A 146 -5.54 4.04 -2.07
CA PRO A 146 -6.89 4.49 -2.36
C PRO A 146 -6.94 5.24 -3.70
N ALA A 147 -8.02 5.00 -4.46
CA ALA A 147 -8.31 5.72 -5.69
C ALA A 147 -8.63 7.21 -5.46
N VAL A 148 -9.00 7.58 -4.22
CA VAL A 148 -9.40 8.93 -3.85
C VAL A 148 -8.19 9.86 -3.76
N ARG A 149 -8.29 11.03 -4.41
CA ARG A 149 -7.27 12.08 -4.36
C ARG A 149 -7.04 12.53 -2.92
N SER A 150 -5.80 12.90 -2.61
CA SER A 150 -5.39 13.44 -1.31
C SER A 150 -5.46 12.47 -0.13
N VAL A 151 -5.86 11.21 -0.34
CA VAL A 151 -5.77 10.17 0.68
C VAL A 151 -4.40 9.48 0.61
N SER A 152 -3.76 9.30 1.76
CA SER A 152 -2.52 8.53 1.93
C SER A 152 -2.76 7.05 1.66
N ALA A 153 -1.72 6.34 1.22
CA ALA A 153 -1.75 4.88 1.18
C ALA A 153 -1.63 4.31 2.60
N ASP A 154 -2.31 3.18 2.82
CA ASP A 154 -2.21 2.40 4.04
C ASP A 154 -1.09 1.41 3.92
N VAL A 155 -0.31 1.29 4.99
CA VAL A 155 0.81 0.36 5.07
C VAL A 155 0.53 -0.59 6.22
N LEU A 156 0.64 -1.89 5.97
CA LEU A 156 0.56 -2.93 6.98
C LEU A 156 1.79 -3.83 6.85
N LEU A 157 2.51 -4.03 7.94
CA LEU A 157 3.62 -4.97 8.02
C LEU A 157 3.25 -6.08 9.01
N ALA A 158 3.04 -7.28 8.48
CA ALA A 158 2.63 -8.45 9.23
C ALA A 158 3.79 -9.44 9.40
N ALA A 159 3.85 -10.08 10.55
CA ALA A 159 4.75 -11.19 10.81
C ALA A 159 4.21 -12.48 10.16
N PRO A 160 5.07 -13.48 9.91
CA PRO A 160 4.62 -14.81 9.54
C PRO A 160 3.63 -15.39 10.58
N PRO A 161 2.74 -16.31 10.17
CA PRO A 161 1.81 -16.98 11.07
C PRO A 161 2.53 -17.58 12.29
N GLY A 162 1.93 -17.44 13.49
CA GLY A 162 2.52 -17.94 14.75
C GLY A 162 3.64 -17.07 15.33
N GLN A 163 4.03 -15.98 14.67
CA GLN A 163 5.09 -15.09 15.14
C GLN A 163 4.58 -13.65 15.31
N SER A 164 5.38 -12.83 15.98
CA SER A 164 5.18 -11.39 16.09
C SER A 164 6.47 -10.66 15.73
N LEU A 165 6.33 -9.51 15.09
CA LEU A 165 7.44 -8.61 14.79
C LEU A 165 7.60 -7.61 15.91
N ASP A 166 8.80 -7.50 16.45
CA ASP A 166 9.18 -6.48 17.42
C ASP A 166 10.06 -5.43 16.75
N ILE A 167 9.44 -4.42 16.15
CA ILE A 167 10.13 -3.40 15.37
C ILE A 167 9.92 -2.01 15.96
N PRO A 168 10.85 -1.07 15.76
CA PRO A 168 10.68 0.29 16.23
C PRO A 168 9.66 1.05 15.35
N GLN A 169 8.94 1.98 15.97
CA GLN A 169 7.91 2.78 15.29
C GLN A 169 8.45 3.58 14.10
N ASP A 170 9.73 3.90 14.08
CA ASP A 170 10.36 4.71 13.05
C ASP A 170 10.99 3.89 11.91
N LEU A 171 10.82 2.56 11.90
CA LEU A 171 11.40 1.64 10.90
C LEU A 171 11.18 2.11 9.45
N LEU A 172 9.99 2.62 9.13
CA LEU A 172 9.67 3.16 7.80
C LEU A 172 9.87 4.67 7.73
N ALA A 173 9.67 5.38 8.84
CA ALA A 173 9.76 6.83 8.93
C ALA A 173 11.16 7.37 8.58
N VAL A 174 12.20 6.57 8.80
CA VAL A 174 13.60 6.89 8.42
C VAL A 174 13.79 7.01 6.91
N LEU A 175 12.91 6.43 6.09
CA LEU A 175 12.96 6.54 4.62
C LEU A 175 12.51 7.92 4.11
N GLY A 176 11.97 8.77 4.98
CA GLY A 176 11.72 10.18 4.69
C GLY A 176 10.36 10.69 5.15
N TRP A 177 10.06 11.93 4.77
CA TRP A 177 8.87 12.70 5.20
C TRP A 177 7.53 12.17 4.69
N ALA A 178 7.56 11.34 3.65
CA ALA A 178 6.34 10.73 3.12
C ALA A 178 5.87 9.53 3.96
N TRP A 179 6.75 8.94 4.78
CA TRP A 179 6.43 7.79 5.60
C TRP A 179 6.07 8.23 7.02
N SER A 180 4.90 7.80 7.50
CA SER A 180 4.54 7.97 8.91
C SER A 180 5.29 6.96 9.78
N PRO A 181 5.46 7.24 11.08
CA PRO A 181 5.76 6.19 12.04
C PRO A 181 4.71 5.09 11.99
N VAL A 182 5.14 3.85 12.21
CA VAL A 182 4.26 2.69 12.34
C VAL A 182 3.84 2.51 13.79
N SER A 183 2.62 2.02 14.00
CA SER A 183 2.06 1.66 15.30
C SER A 183 1.63 0.21 15.31
N ASN A 184 1.80 -0.47 16.45
CA ASN A 184 1.37 -1.85 16.61
C ASN A 184 -0.16 -1.92 16.66
N THR A 185 -0.74 -2.85 15.91
CA THR A 185 -2.17 -3.14 15.83
C THR A 185 -2.38 -4.65 15.93
N ARG A 186 -3.64 -5.11 16.07
CA ARG A 186 -3.95 -6.55 16.12
C ARG A 186 -3.49 -7.32 14.88
N GLN A 187 -3.42 -6.66 13.72
CA GLN A 187 -3.05 -7.27 12.44
C GLN A 187 -1.54 -7.20 12.14
N GLY A 188 -0.77 -6.50 13.00
CA GLY A 188 0.64 -6.20 12.77
C GLY A 188 0.92 -4.70 12.90
N TRP A 189 2.00 -4.24 12.28
CA TRP A 189 2.42 -2.84 12.36
C TRP A 189 1.80 -2.02 11.22
N SER A 190 1.00 -1.02 11.56
CA SER A 190 0.32 -0.17 10.57
C SER A 190 0.94 1.22 10.51
N GLY A 191 1.09 1.76 9.30
CA GLY A 191 1.49 3.13 9.03
C GLY A 191 0.80 3.69 7.79
N LYS A 192 1.24 4.87 7.36
CA LYS A 192 0.72 5.58 6.19
C LYS A 192 1.88 6.01 5.30
N PHE A 193 1.62 6.04 4.00
CA PHE A 193 2.50 6.62 3.00
C PHE A 193 1.80 7.75 2.24
N ARG A 194 2.37 8.95 2.30
CA ARG A 194 1.79 10.16 1.70
C ARG A 194 1.90 10.14 0.19
N LEU A 195 0.75 10.09 -0.47
CA LEU A 195 0.61 10.12 -1.92
C LEU A 195 0.08 11.47 -2.38
N ARG A 196 0.78 12.08 -3.34
CA ARG A 196 0.46 13.39 -3.92
C ARG A 196 0.41 13.29 -5.45
N GLY A 197 -0.39 14.15 -6.08
CA GLY A 197 -0.48 14.27 -7.54
C GLY A 197 -1.69 13.58 -8.15
N THR A 198 -1.69 13.52 -9.49
CA THR A 198 -2.66 12.81 -10.33
C THR A 198 -2.55 11.29 -10.16
N PRO A 199 -3.55 10.50 -10.56
CA PRO A 199 -3.50 9.03 -10.46
C PRO A 199 -2.21 8.40 -11.01
N ASP A 200 -1.74 8.83 -12.18
CA ASP A 200 -0.52 8.27 -12.79
C ASP A 200 0.73 8.59 -11.96
N LYS A 201 0.87 9.85 -11.52
CA LYS A 201 1.98 10.27 -10.64
C LYS A 201 1.92 9.57 -9.28
N ARG A 202 0.71 9.27 -8.77
CA ARG A 202 0.52 8.51 -7.53
C ARG A 202 0.99 7.07 -7.70
N THR A 203 0.63 6.42 -8.80
CA THR A 203 1.10 5.07 -9.15
C THR A 203 2.63 5.03 -9.24
N GLN A 204 3.22 5.90 -10.04
CA GLN A 204 4.69 5.97 -10.20
C GLN A 204 5.40 6.21 -8.86
N ARG A 205 4.86 7.11 -8.02
CA ARG A 205 5.43 7.40 -6.69
C ARG A 205 5.28 6.22 -5.74
N ALA A 206 4.15 5.52 -5.78
CA ALA A 206 3.91 4.33 -4.98
C ALA A 206 4.88 3.21 -5.40
N ASP A 207 5.09 2.97 -6.69
CA ASP A 207 6.04 1.97 -7.20
C ASP A 207 7.47 2.27 -6.79
N GLN A 208 7.92 3.52 -6.93
CA GLN A 208 9.26 3.91 -6.49
C GLN A 208 9.42 3.75 -4.97
N ALA A 209 8.39 4.07 -4.20
CA ALA A 209 8.40 3.91 -2.75
C ALA A 209 8.41 2.43 -2.34
N LEU A 210 7.66 1.57 -3.06
CA LEU A 210 7.63 0.13 -2.89
C LEU A 210 9.00 -0.51 -3.13
N ALA A 211 9.65 -0.16 -4.23
CA ALA A 211 10.99 -0.67 -4.53
C ALA A 211 12.00 -0.27 -3.43
N ARG A 212 11.96 0.99 -2.98
CA ARG A 212 12.87 1.46 -1.91
C ARG A 212 12.58 0.79 -0.56
N VAL A 213 11.32 0.67 -0.17
CA VAL A 213 10.96 0.07 1.13
C VAL A 213 11.23 -1.44 1.12
N ALA A 214 11.04 -2.12 -0.01
CA ALA A 214 11.34 -3.54 -0.13
C ALA A 214 12.84 -3.82 0.09
N VAL A 215 13.72 -3.07 -0.58
CA VAL A 215 15.18 -3.16 -0.38
C VAL A 215 15.56 -2.83 1.06
N HIS A 216 15.00 -1.77 1.63
CA HIS A 216 15.24 -1.37 3.01
C HIS A 216 14.84 -2.46 4.01
N LEU A 217 13.64 -3.02 3.86
CA LEU A 217 13.13 -4.07 4.74
C LEU A 217 13.90 -5.37 4.59
N ALA A 218 14.25 -5.78 3.37
CA ALA A 218 15.04 -6.99 3.13
C ALA A 218 16.39 -6.92 3.84
N ARG A 219 17.09 -5.78 3.72
CA ARG A 219 18.37 -5.55 4.42
C ARG A 219 18.20 -5.43 5.93
N THR A 220 17.22 -4.65 6.38
CA THR A 220 17.05 -4.36 7.81
C THR A 220 16.60 -5.59 8.60
N LEU A 221 15.65 -6.36 8.05
CA LEU A 221 15.12 -7.54 8.73
C LEU A 221 16.06 -8.75 8.65
N ALA A 222 16.99 -8.78 7.70
CA ALA A 222 18.06 -9.77 7.64
C ALA A 222 19.20 -9.47 8.65
N ALA A 223 19.40 -8.20 9.00
CA ALA A 223 20.37 -7.79 10.01
C ALA A 223 19.80 -7.88 11.44
N SER A 224 20.67 -7.85 12.45
CA SER A 224 20.24 -7.81 13.84
C SER A 224 19.56 -6.47 14.19
N PRO A 225 18.63 -6.45 15.18
CA PRO A 225 18.00 -5.21 15.63
C PRO A 225 18.99 -4.10 16.00
N ALA A 226 20.12 -4.43 16.63
CA ALA A 226 21.14 -3.45 17.00
C ALA A 226 21.75 -2.72 15.78
N ALA A 227 21.98 -3.43 14.67
CA ALA A 227 22.59 -2.86 13.46
C ALA A 227 21.73 -1.74 12.85
N PHE A 228 20.40 -1.88 12.87
CA PHE A 228 19.49 -0.83 12.41
C PHE A 228 19.67 0.47 13.22
N HIS A 229 19.82 0.34 14.54
CA HIS A 229 19.95 1.50 15.42
C HIS A 229 21.27 2.24 15.15
N GLU A 230 22.35 1.50 14.95
CA GLU A 230 23.67 2.06 14.63
C GLU A 230 23.66 2.74 13.25
N GLN A 231 23.17 2.04 12.21
CA GLN A 231 23.19 2.54 10.83
C GLN A 231 22.26 3.74 10.61
N HIS A 232 21.12 3.80 11.29
CA HIS A 232 20.11 4.83 11.05
C HIS A 232 20.02 5.90 12.14
N THR A 233 21.00 6.01 13.06
CA THR A 233 20.94 6.93 14.22
C THR A 233 20.50 8.35 13.82
N ALA A 234 21.13 8.97 12.81
CA ALA A 234 20.80 10.33 12.36
C ALA A 234 19.38 10.44 11.80
N ALA A 235 18.96 9.45 10.98
CA ALA A 235 17.62 9.43 10.40
C ALA A 235 16.54 9.27 11.48
N ARG A 236 16.81 8.45 12.51
CA ARG A 236 15.90 8.28 13.66
C ARG A 236 15.76 9.57 14.47
N TRP A 237 16.85 10.28 14.71
CA TRP A 237 16.80 11.63 15.33
C TRP A 237 16.00 12.61 14.48
N SER A 238 16.15 12.58 13.15
CA SER A 238 15.31 13.40 12.25
C SER A 238 13.82 13.08 12.43
N VAL A 239 13.44 11.81 12.61
CA VAL A 239 12.05 11.41 12.90
C VAL A 239 11.57 11.96 14.24
N VAL A 240 12.41 11.94 15.29
CA VAL A 240 12.10 12.53 16.60
C VAL A 240 11.83 14.03 16.47
N TRP A 241 12.72 14.78 15.82
CA TRP A 241 12.55 16.21 15.57
C TRP A 241 11.26 16.49 14.78
N ARG A 242 10.98 15.70 13.73
CA ARG A 242 9.76 15.82 12.95
C ARG A 242 8.50 15.61 13.78
N ARG A 243 8.51 14.64 14.70
CA ARG A 243 7.39 14.35 15.61
C ARG A 243 7.24 15.41 16.69
N ALA A 244 8.30 16.14 17.04
CA ALA A 244 8.24 17.22 18.00
C ALA A 244 7.63 18.52 17.43
N ILE A 245 7.56 18.69 16.10
CA ILE A 245 7.05 19.92 15.45
C ILE A 245 5.68 20.36 15.99
N PRO A 246 4.65 19.48 16.09
CA PRO A 246 3.34 19.89 16.59
C PRO A 246 3.36 20.44 18.02
N ILE A 247 4.33 20.02 18.86
CA ILE A 247 4.50 20.50 20.24
C ILE A 247 5.36 21.77 20.26
N LEU A 248 6.42 21.83 19.45
CA LEU A 248 7.33 22.96 19.40
C LEU A 248 6.67 24.22 18.83
N MET A 249 5.77 24.09 17.86
CA MET A 249 5.07 25.23 17.26
C MET A 249 4.25 26.05 18.27
N PRO A 250 3.30 25.49 19.04
CA PRO A 250 2.57 26.24 20.05
C PRO A 250 3.47 26.77 21.16
N LEU A 251 4.52 26.04 21.54
CA LEU A 251 5.50 26.51 22.51
C LEU A 251 6.28 27.74 21.99
N LEU A 252 6.72 27.72 20.73
CA LEU A 252 7.40 28.83 20.08
C LEU A 252 6.49 30.07 20.02
N ILE A 253 5.21 29.88 19.70
CA ILE A 253 4.21 30.95 19.69
C ILE A 253 4.05 31.55 21.08
N LEU A 254 3.91 30.72 22.11
CA LEU A 254 3.80 31.16 23.50
C LEU A 254 5.03 31.98 23.94
N VAL A 255 6.24 31.47 23.66
CA VAL A 255 7.49 32.16 23.99
C VAL A 255 7.60 33.48 23.22
N THR A 256 7.22 33.51 21.94
CA THR A 256 7.25 34.72 21.11
C THR A 256 6.32 35.79 21.66
N VAL A 257 5.08 35.42 22.03
CA VAL A 257 4.12 36.33 22.65
C VAL A 257 4.64 36.88 23.98
N LEU A 258 5.27 36.03 24.80
CA LEU A 258 5.82 36.44 26.10
C LEU A 258 7.07 37.33 25.97
N ALA A 259 7.87 37.13 24.90
CA ALA A 259 9.05 37.94 24.60
C ALA A 259 8.71 39.27 23.91
N LEU A 260 7.55 39.36 23.25
CA LEU A 260 7.13 40.52 22.46
C LEU A 260 7.26 41.88 23.19
N PRO A 261 6.87 42.03 24.46
CA PRO A 261 7.02 43.30 25.19
C PRO A 261 8.48 43.73 25.40
N ARG A 262 9.40 42.76 25.46
CA ARG A 262 10.83 43.00 25.69
C ARG A 262 11.59 43.33 24.41
N LEU A 263 11.03 43.01 23.25
CA LEU A 263 11.68 43.20 21.94
C LEU A 263 11.43 44.57 21.32
N GLY A 264 10.65 45.45 21.96
CA GLY A 264 10.40 46.82 21.46
C GLY A 264 9.63 46.89 20.14
N LEU A 265 9.04 45.78 19.67
CA LEU A 265 8.38 45.64 18.36
C LEU A 265 7.01 46.34 18.27
N ARG A 266 6.66 47.21 19.23
CA ARG A 266 5.35 47.89 19.29
C ARG A 266 5.13 48.87 18.13
N ASP A 267 6.21 49.44 17.60
CA ASP A 267 6.13 50.51 16.58
C ASP A 267 6.18 49.98 15.13
N ILE A 268 6.35 48.67 14.93
CA ILE A 268 6.38 48.08 13.58
C ILE A 268 4.95 47.83 13.11
N SER A 269 4.49 48.68 12.19
CA SER A 269 3.18 48.57 11.56
C SER A 269 2.99 47.20 10.89
N GLY A 270 1.91 46.48 11.22
CA GLY A 270 1.54 45.20 10.59
C GLY A 270 1.96 43.92 11.32
N VAL A 271 2.87 43.99 12.32
CA VAL A 271 3.26 42.81 13.13
C VAL A 271 2.07 42.23 13.88
N TRP A 272 1.23 43.08 14.45
CA TRP A 272 0.02 42.65 15.15
C TRP A 272 -0.96 41.95 14.22
N THR A 273 -1.15 42.43 12.99
CA THR A 273 -1.99 41.78 11.97
C THR A 273 -1.45 40.38 11.65
N LEU A 274 -0.13 40.21 11.50
CA LEU A 274 0.49 38.92 11.26
C LEU A 274 0.27 37.95 12.43
N VAL A 275 0.43 38.43 13.67
CA VAL A 275 0.20 37.64 14.90
C VAL A 275 -1.26 37.20 15.00
N TYR A 276 -2.22 38.06 14.69
CA TYR A 276 -3.65 37.70 14.69
C TYR A 276 -4.03 36.68 13.60
N GLN A 277 -3.33 36.68 12.45
CA GLN A 277 -3.58 35.70 11.38
C GLN A 277 -2.84 34.37 11.57
N LEU A 278 -1.91 34.31 12.52
CA LEU A 278 -1.09 33.12 12.78
C LEU A 278 -1.92 31.86 13.07
N PRO A 279 -2.98 31.90 13.91
CA PRO A 279 -3.83 30.74 14.14
C PRO A 279 -4.51 30.25 12.85
N THR A 280 -5.00 31.16 12.00
CA THR A 280 -5.66 30.84 10.72
C THR A 280 -4.70 30.12 9.78
N VAL A 281 -3.46 30.63 9.66
CA VAL A 281 -2.41 30.02 8.83
C VAL A 281 -2.03 28.63 9.36
N LEU A 282 -1.91 28.45 10.67
CA LEU A 282 -1.60 27.15 11.28
C LEU A 282 -2.71 26.12 11.05
N ILE A 283 -3.97 26.52 11.20
CA ILE A 283 -5.13 25.67 10.90
C ILE A 283 -5.13 25.30 9.41
N ALA A 284 -4.91 26.26 8.51
CA ALA A 284 -4.83 26.01 7.07
C ALA A 284 -3.71 25.02 6.72
N ILE A 285 -2.50 25.19 7.28
CA ILE A 285 -1.38 24.27 7.10
C ILE A 285 -1.72 22.87 7.62
N SER A 286 -2.40 22.77 8.78
CA SER A 286 -2.84 21.49 9.34
C SER A 286 -3.75 20.71 8.38
N PHE A 287 -4.73 21.39 7.76
CA PHE A 287 -5.59 20.77 6.74
C PHE A 287 -4.86 20.39 5.45
N MET A 288 -3.73 21.04 5.14
CA MET A 288 -2.87 20.65 4.01
C MET A 288 -2.01 19.41 4.31
N THR A 289 -1.93 18.97 5.57
CA THR A 289 -1.24 17.73 5.95
C THR A 289 -2.19 16.53 5.94
N GLN A 290 -1.76 15.43 5.32
CA GLN A 290 -2.59 14.23 5.10
C GLN A 290 -2.74 13.34 6.35
N ASP A 291 -2.07 13.68 7.45
CA ASP A 291 -2.12 12.92 8.70
C ASP A 291 -2.41 13.88 9.86
N VAL A 292 -3.29 13.46 10.77
CA VAL A 292 -3.56 14.21 12.00
C VAL A 292 -2.27 14.30 12.82
N PRO A 293 -1.84 15.51 13.23
CA PRO A 293 -0.68 15.67 14.08
C PRO A 293 -0.91 14.92 15.40
N LYS A 294 0.01 14.00 15.72
CA LYS A 294 0.01 13.30 17.01
C LYS A 294 0.78 14.15 18.02
N PHE A 295 0.07 14.64 19.03
CA PHE A 295 0.67 15.34 20.17
C PHE A 295 1.15 14.31 21.19
N GLU A 296 2.31 13.71 20.90
CA GLU A 296 2.95 12.73 21.79
C GLU A 296 4.42 13.07 21.96
N ILE A 297 4.98 12.80 23.14
CA ILE A 297 6.42 12.92 23.35
C ILE A 297 7.08 11.76 22.60
N PRO A 298 7.89 12.01 21.56
CA PRO A 298 8.48 10.94 20.79
C PRO A 298 9.43 10.11 21.66
N PRO A 299 9.39 8.77 21.57
CA PRO A 299 10.32 7.92 22.29
C PRO A 299 11.74 8.17 21.79
N TRP A 300 12.70 8.17 22.71
CA TRP A 300 14.10 8.39 22.37
C TRP A 300 14.64 7.16 21.63
N PRO A 301 15.53 7.34 20.63
CA PRO A 301 16.09 6.24 19.86
C PRO A 301 17.10 5.47 20.71
N ARG A 302 16.61 4.55 21.55
CA ARG A 302 17.45 3.66 22.37
C ARG A 302 17.88 2.45 21.55
N ARG A 303 19.09 1.94 21.77
CA ARG A 303 19.61 0.72 21.12
C ARG A 303 18.74 -0.49 21.51
N ALA A 304 18.36 -1.31 20.53
CA ALA A 304 17.70 -2.58 20.80
C ALA A 304 18.71 -3.60 21.33
N SER A 305 18.36 -4.30 22.42
CA SER A 305 19.15 -5.40 22.98
C SER A 305 18.70 -6.78 22.45
N ALA A 306 17.60 -6.83 21.69
CA ALA A 306 17.09 -8.06 21.11
C ALA A 306 18.04 -8.62 20.03
N SER A 307 18.20 -9.94 20.01
CA SER A 307 19.00 -10.66 19.02
C SER A 307 18.27 -10.86 17.68
N SER A 308 16.93 -10.83 17.69
CA SER A 308 16.07 -11.04 16.51
C SER A 308 14.88 -10.09 16.50
N TRP A 309 14.39 -9.77 15.30
CA TRP A 309 13.15 -9.03 15.08
C TRP A 309 11.89 -9.86 15.35
N LEU A 310 12.00 -11.18 15.27
CA LEU A 310 10.87 -12.10 15.40
C LEU A 310 10.79 -12.65 16.82
N ARG A 311 9.59 -12.61 17.39
CA ARG A 311 9.24 -13.29 18.63
C ARG A 311 8.19 -14.36 18.35
N GLN A 312 8.29 -15.50 19.02
CA GLN A 312 7.22 -16.48 19.00
C GLN A 312 6.00 -15.89 19.70
N ARG A 313 4.83 -16.00 19.05
CA ARG A 313 3.58 -15.58 19.67
C ARG A 313 3.20 -16.66 20.68
N GLN A 314 3.37 -16.39 21.96
CA GLN A 314 2.83 -17.26 23.00
C GLN A 314 1.30 -17.26 22.86
N LEU A 315 0.73 -18.41 22.52
CA LEU A 315 -0.71 -18.64 22.61
C LEU A 315 -1.07 -18.52 24.08
N VAL A 316 -1.75 -17.44 24.45
CA VAL A 316 -2.42 -17.36 25.73
C VAL A 316 -3.61 -18.32 25.61
N GLU A 317 -3.47 -19.53 26.14
CA GLU A 317 -4.61 -20.38 26.48
C GLU A 317 -5.47 -19.59 27.46
N THR A 318 -6.57 -19.01 26.97
CA THR A 318 -7.65 -18.59 27.84
C THR A 318 -8.18 -19.83 28.55
N PRO A 319 -8.15 -19.91 29.88
CA PRO A 319 -8.75 -21.02 30.59
C PRO A 319 -10.25 -20.99 30.30
N HIS A 320 -10.77 -22.11 29.82
CA HIS A 320 -12.19 -22.39 29.80
C HIS A 320 -12.71 -22.24 31.24
N LEU A 321 -13.55 -21.23 31.47
CA LEU A 321 -14.42 -21.22 32.64
C LEU A 321 -15.61 -22.11 32.28
N ASP A 322 -15.63 -23.29 32.86
CA ASP A 322 -16.81 -24.16 32.97
C ASP A 322 -17.91 -23.50 33.81
#